data_AF-A0A957Z621-F1
#
_entry.id   AF-A0A957Z621-F1
#
_cell.length_a   1.000
_cell.length_b   1.000
_cell.length_c   1.000
_cell.angle_alpha   90.00
_cell.angle_beta   90.00
_cell.angle_gamma   90.00
#
_symmetry.space_group_name_H-M   'P 1'
#
loop_
_entity.id
_entity.type
_entity.pdbx_description
1 polymer ?
#
loop_
_entity_poly.entity_id
_entity_poly.type
_entity_poly.pdbx_seq_one_letter_code
_entity_poly.pdbx_strand_id
1 'polypeptide(L)'
;TKARTGYANIAEGIASSEFRNTLAIENSRPVDRDDDDWRIDLWRRGSQWNYVATADPGPLRASFYADFTYAGGDATNLYNAESEGSTDVVHASRDLVWLKPDWVVVFDRADAPANRFKRVWWQLPAMPTVTGLQTRMTTDSGQQLFITNLLPAGATMQWVDPANDGVADTVATHEPMTQRVMVEAPDAAQARFLHLVEGANSGATPTPATVIAAEGGFAGLAVNQTAVLFSIDWNQPFTQLSYTAPADVTRHIITGLTPGASYAATVTAEGADVAVSILPGGADKADAAGVLVLPAQPPQSAFLPLVTASRQN
;
A
#
# COMPACT_ATOMS: atom_id res chain seq x y z
N THR A 1 2.92 -7.94 5.96
CA THR A 1 1.89 -8.87 5.42
C THR A 1 2.53 -10.22 5.16
N LYS A 2 1.82 -11.33 5.37
CA LYS A 2 2.31 -12.66 4.96
C LYS A 2 2.18 -12.79 3.44
N ALA A 3 3.08 -13.57 2.86
CA ALA A 3 3.23 -13.79 1.44
C ALA A 3 3.41 -15.29 1.18
N ARG A 4 3.39 -15.69 -0.08
CA ARG A 4 3.57 -17.08 -0.51
C ARG A 4 5.04 -17.49 -0.42
N THR A 5 5.29 -18.61 0.24
CA THR A 5 6.62 -19.21 0.47
C THR A 5 6.73 -20.57 -0.26
N GLY A 6 7.93 -20.97 -0.69
CA GLY A 6 8.16 -22.17 -1.50
C GLY A 6 9.48 -22.17 -2.26
N TYR A 7 9.64 -23.15 -3.14
CA TYR A 7 10.69 -23.22 -4.14
C TYR A 7 9.99 -23.41 -5.48
N ALA A 8 10.21 -22.47 -6.39
CA ALA A 8 9.57 -22.53 -7.70
C ALA A 8 10.55 -23.11 -8.72
N ASN A 9 10.04 -23.79 -9.75
CA ASN A 9 10.80 -24.20 -10.94
C ASN A 9 11.09 -23.02 -11.90
N ILE A 10 10.83 -21.78 -11.47
CA ILE A 10 11.31 -20.56 -12.15
C ILE A 10 12.68 -20.21 -11.57
N ALA A 11 13.57 -19.66 -12.41
CA ALA A 11 15.01 -19.69 -12.17
C ALA A 11 15.51 -18.92 -10.91
N GLU A 12 14.67 -18.11 -10.25
CA GLU A 12 14.94 -17.58 -8.90
C GLU A 12 13.86 -17.83 -7.84
N GLY A 13 12.95 -18.77 -8.07
CA GLY A 13 11.97 -19.12 -7.05
C GLY A 13 10.83 -18.10 -6.90
N ILE A 14 10.05 -18.27 -5.84
CA ILE A 14 8.97 -17.39 -5.34
C ILE A 14 9.42 -15.99 -4.86
N ALA A 15 10.60 -15.53 -5.28
CA ALA A 15 11.16 -14.26 -4.84
C ALA A 15 10.50 -13.05 -5.55
N SER A 16 9.72 -13.31 -6.61
CA SER A 16 8.98 -12.28 -7.33
C SER A 16 7.97 -11.53 -6.46
N SER A 17 7.82 -10.24 -6.70
CA SER A 17 6.85 -9.37 -6.03
C SER A 17 5.40 -9.86 -6.14
N GLU A 18 5.03 -10.57 -7.21
CA GLU A 18 3.68 -11.13 -7.36
C GLU A 18 3.29 -12.18 -6.32
N PHE A 19 4.27 -12.71 -5.57
CA PHE A 19 4.06 -13.68 -4.49
C PHE A 19 3.94 -12.99 -3.13
N ARG A 20 3.96 -11.67 -3.09
CA ARG A 20 3.89 -10.84 -1.89
C ARG A 20 2.69 -9.90 -2.00
N ASN A 21 2.22 -9.38 -0.87
CA ASN A 21 1.16 -8.35 -0.89
C ASN A 21 1.80 -7.01 -1.21
N THR A 22 2.18 -6.76 -2.46
CA THR A 22 2.97 -5.58 -2.87
C THR A 22 2.71 -5.22 -4.33
N LEU A 23 3.31 -4.12 -4.77
CA LEU A 23 3.33 -3.66 -6.15
C LEU A 23 4.09 -4.64 -7.07
N ALA A 24 3.70 -4.67 -8.34
CA ALA A 24 4.48 -5.20 -9.44
C ALA A 24 4.40 -4.21 -10.60
N ILE A 25 5.55 -3.78 -11.12
CA ILE A 25 5.67 -2.70 -12.11
C ILE A 25 6.56 -3.20 -13.24
N GLU A 26 6.04 -3.20 -14.46
CA GLU A 26 6.83 -3.59 -15.62
C GLU A 26 7.97 -2.58 -15.85
N ASN A 27 9.17 -3.09 -16.11
CA ASN A 27 10.37 -2.30 -16.38
C ASN A 27 10.81 -2.49 -17.85
N SER A 28 11.87 -1.83 -18.30
CA SER A 28 12.57 -2.19 -19.53
C SER A 28 13.17 -3.60 -19.38
N ARG A 29 13.22 -4.35 -20.50
CA ARG A 29 13.81 -5.70 -20.50
C ARG A 29 15.32 -5.60 -20.20
N PRO A 30 15.88 -6.47 -19.34
CA PRO A 30 17.31 -6.60 -19.17
C PRO A 30 18.07 -6.78 -20.49
N VAL A 31 19.20 -6.10 -20.61
CA VAL A 31 20.10 -6.19 -21.78
C VAL A 31 20.88 -7.51 -21.76
N ASP A 32 21.11 -8.10 -22.93
CA ASP A 32 22.00 -9.25 -23.12
C ASP A 32 21.73 -10.45 -22.19
N ARG A 33 20.45 -10.73 -21.92
CA ARG A 33 19.99 -11.92 -21.18
C ARG A 33 19.17 -12.85 -22.06
N ASP A 34 19.48 -14.14 -21.92
CA ASP A 34 18.73 -15.24 -22.51
C ASP A 34 17.37 -15.41 -21.82
N ASP A 35 16.40 -15.99 -22.53
CA ASP A 35 15.02 -16.07 -22.06
C ASP A 35 14.79 -17.06 -20.89
N ASP A 36 15.78 -17.90 -20.59
CA ASP A 36 15.82 -18.81 -19.45
C ASP A 36 16.55 -18.21 -18.22
N ASP A 37 17.11 -17.01 -18.36
CA ASP A 37 17.73 -16.28 -17.24
C ASP A 37 16.67 -15.86 -16.22
N TRP A 38 16.98 -16.05 -14.93
CA TRP A 38 16.09 -15.70 -13.83
C TRP A 38 15.68 -14.22 -13.81
N ARG A 39 16.54 -13.33 -14.30
CA ARG A 39 16.24 -11.90 -14.41
C ARG A 39 15.15 -11.64 -15.44
N ILE A 40 15.09 -12.43 -16.50
CA ILE A 40 14.01 -12.33 -17.49
C ILE A 40 12.68 -12.75 -16.88
N ASP A 41 12.66 -13.76 -16.01
CA ASP A 41 11.43 -14.15 -15.30
C ASP A 41 10.96 -13.06 -14.32
N LEU A 42 11.86 -12.48 -13.51
CA LEU A 42 11.52 -11.36 -12.62
C LEU A 42 11.01 -10.13 -13.38
N TRP A 43 11.65 -9.79 -14.50
CA TRP A 43 11.24 -8.68 -15.36
C TRP A 43 9.83 -8.87 -15.92
N ARG A 44 9.53 -10.05 -16.50
CA ARG A 44 8.20 -10.38 -17.05
C ARG A 44 7.08 -10.21 -16.01
N ARG A 45 7.41 -10.41 -14.74
CA ARG A 45 6.49 -10.33 -13.59
C ARG A 45 6.47 -8.94 -12.93
N GLY A 46 7.29 -8.00 -13.39
CA GLY A 46 7.38 -6.64 -12.83
C GLY A 46 7.89 -6.61 -11.39
N SER A 47 8.79 -7.52 -11.06
CA SER A 47 9.28 -7.70 -9.69
C SER A 47 10.33 -6.66 -9.29
N GLN A 48 10.50 -6.48 -7.99
CA GLN A 48 11.78 -6.05 -7.43
C GLN A 48 12.90 -7.03 -7.81
N TRP A 49 14.11 -6.51 -7.93
CA TRP A 49 15.30 -7.27 -8.27
C TRP A 49 15.95 -7.89 -7.03
N ASN A 50 16.28 -9.18 -7.11
CA ASN A 50 17.18 -9.79 -6.14
C ASN A 50 18.62 -9.57 -6.58
N TYR A 51 19.52 -9.34 -5.62
CA TYR A 51 20.99 -9.24 -5.82
C TYR A 51 21.53 -8.13 -6.74
N VAL A 52 20.72 -7.61 -7.66
CA VAL A 52 21.10 -6.63 -8.70
C VAL A 52 20.28 -5.34 -8.66
N ALA A 53 19.49 -5.16 -7.60
CA ALA A 53 18.81 -3.89 -7.35
C ALA A 53 19.81 -2.73 -7.33
N THR A 54 19.41 -1.58 -7.88
CA THR A 54 20.27 -0.39 -7.98
C THR A 54 20.81 0.05 -6.62
N ALA A 55 19.99 -0.01 -5.58
CA ALA A 55 20.38 0.36 -4.21
C ALA A 55 19.34 -0.13 -3.18
N ASP A 56 19.65 0.10 -1.90
CA ASP A 56 18.72 -0.09 -0.80
C ASP A 56 17.48 0.82 -0.93
N PRO A 57 16.33 0.43 -0.33
CA PRO A 57 15.16 1.31 -0.26
C PRO A 57 15.44 2.56 0.58
N GLY A 58 14.62 3.58 0.38
CA GLY A 58 14.65 4.80 1.18
C GLY A 58 14.30 4.56 2.65
N PRO A 59 14.54 5.56 3.53
CA PRO A 59 14.26 5.43 4.95
C PRO A 59 12.76 5.20 5.21
N LEU A 60 12.47 4.33 6.17
CA LEU A 60 11.11 4.11 6.66
C LEU A 60 10.62 5.34 7.44
N ARG A 61 9.46 5.87 7.04
CA ARG A 61 8.66 6.83 7.81
C ARG A 61 7.69 6.04 8.68
N ALA A 62 7.58 6.32 9.97
CA ALA A 62 6.64 5.59 10.83
C ALA A 62 6.15 6.43 12.02
N SER A 63 4.87 6.26 12.34
CA SER A 63 4.23 6.89 13.50
C SER A 63 3.36 5.90 14.24
N PHE A 64 3.34 6.02 15.57
CA PHE A 64 2.57 5.14 16.44
C PHE A 64 1.58 5.97 17.25
N TYR A 65 0.32 5.58 17.21
CA TYR A 65 -0.76 6.18 17.98
C TYR A 65 -1.56 5.08 18.68
N ALA A 66 -2.38 5.46 19.66
CA ALA A 66 -3.17 4.49 20.42
C ALA A 66 -4.10 3.68 19.51
N ASP A 67 -4.74 4.38 18.57
CA ASP A 67 -5.81 3.94 17.69
C ASP A 67 -5.36 3.70 16.25
N PHE A 68 -4.16 4.14 15.85
CA PHE A 68 -3.61 3.80 14.54
C PHE A 68 -2.08 3.63 14.53
N THR A 69 -1.56 3.14 13.41
CA THR A 69 -0.13 3.10 13.11
C THR A 69 0.09 3.43 11.66
N TYR A 70 1.04 4.31 11.38
CA TYR A 70 1.45 4.69 10.03
C TYR A 70 2.84 4.12 9.73
N ALA A 71 3.03 3.65 8.49
CA ALA A 71 4.32 3.30 7.94
C ALA A 71 4.38 3.66 6.45
N GLY A 72 5.47 4.27 6.01
CA GLY A 72 5.69 4.67 4.62
C GLY A 72 7.12 4.36 4.17
N GLY A 73 7.28 3.84 2.94
CA GLY A 73 8.61 3.54 2.39
C GLY A 73 8.69 3.72 0.88
N ASP A 74 9.87 4.14 0.43
CA ASP A 74 10.24 4.26 -0.99
C ASP A 74 11.10 3.05 -1.39
N ALA A 75 10.57 2.25 -2.31
CA ALA A 75 11.22 1.05 -2.83
C ALA A 75 11.69 1.22 -4.29
N THR A 76 11.74 2.44 -4.82
CA THR A 76 12.09 2.70 -6.23
C THR A 76 13.39 2.02 -6.64
N ASN A 77 14.42 2.11 -5.79
CA ASN A 77 15.73 1.48 -6.03
C ASN A 77 15.67 -0.05 -6.14
N LEU A 78 14.67 -0.69 -5.54
CA LEU A 78 14.48 -2.15 -5.60
C LEU A 78 13.82 -2.59 -6.91
N TYR A 79 13.08 -1.72 -7.59
CA TYR A 79 12.46 -2.03 -8.89
C TYR A 79 13.37 -1.77 -10.09
N ASN A 80 14.47 -1.05 -9.88
CA ASN A 80 15.46 -0.76 -10.92
C ASN A 80 16.75 -1.57 -10.72
N ALA A 81 17.43 -1.85 -11.84
CA ALA A 81 18.73 -2.47 -11.88
C ALA A 81 19.59 -1.79 -12.95
N GLU A 82 20.40 -0.81 -12.52
CA GLU A 82 21.30 -0.06 -13.41
C GLU A 82 22.27 -0.98 -14.17
N SER A 83 22.79 -2.02 -13.52
CA SER A 83 23.70 -3.00 -14.14
C SER A 83 23.04 -3.84 -15.23
N GLU A 84 21.71 -3.89 -15.27
CA GLU A 84 20.92 -4.65 -16.24
C GLU A 84 20.22 -3.73 -17.28
N GLY A 85 20.41 -2.40 -17.19
CA GLY A 85 19.69 -1.43 -18.04
C GLY A 85 18.18 -1.39 -17.82
N SER A 86 17.70 -1.90 -16.67
CA SER A 86 16.28 -1.96 -16.31
C SER A 86 15.92 -0.80 -15.38
N THR A 87 15.61 0.37 -15.96
CA THR A 87 15.49 1.65 -15.23
C THR A 87 14.26 2.48 -15.59
N ASP A 88 13.25 1.88 -16.24
CA ASP A 88 12.00 2.56 -16.63
C ASP A 88 11.11 2.91 -15.42
N VAL A 89 11.27 2.27 -14.26
CA VAL A 89 10.47 2.62 -13.07
C VAL A 89 10.97 3.94 -12.50
N VAL A 90 10.12 4.97 -12.58
CA VAL A 90 10.42 6.32 -12.07
C VAL A 90 10.18 6.41 -10.57
N HIS A 91 9.13 5.74 -10.08
CA HIS A 91 8.82 5.73 -8.65
C HIS A 91 8.02 4.49 -8.23
N ALA A 92 8.36 3.95 -7.06
CA ALA A 92 7.60 2.90 -6.41
C ALA A 92 7.63 3.10 -4.88
N SER A 93 6.51 3.51 -4.29
CA SER A 93 6.40 3.66 -2.84
C SER A 93 5.07 3.18 -2.30
N ARG A 94 5.04 2.96 -0.99
CA ARG A 94 3.85 2.54 -0.25
C ARG A 94 3.74 3.31 1.04
N ASP A 95 2.53 3.79 1.31
CA ASP A 95 2.07 4.20 2.63
C ASP A 95 0.99 3.27 3.15
N LEU A 96 1.00 3.03 4.46
CA LEU A 96 0.09 2.17 5.18
C LEU A 96 -0.40 2.90 6.42
N VAL A 97 -1.71 2.91 6.64
CA VAL A 97 -2.32 3.31 7.92
C VAL A 97 -3.18 2.16 8.43
N TRP A 98 -2.73 1.50 9.49
CA TRP A 98 -3.54 0.54 10.23
C TRP A 98 -4.39 1.29 11.24
N LEU A 99 -5.69 1.43 10.96
CA LEU A 99 -6.70 1.90 11.90
C LEU A 99 -7.14 0.72 12.75
N LYS A 100 -6.79 0.74 14.03
CA LYS A 100 -6.99 -0.40 14.92
C LYS A 100 -8.48 -0.59 15.22
N PRO A 101 -8.97 -1.84 15.30
CA PRO A 101 -8.21 -3.07 15.08
C PRO A 101 -8.23 -3.57 13.62
N ASP A 102 -9.20 -3.15 12.82
CA ASP A 102 -9.68 -3.99 11.72
C ASP A 102 -9.30 -3.49 10.32
N TRP A 103 -8.97 -2.20 10.15
CA TRP A 103 -8.81 -1.58 8.83
C TRP A 103 -7.37 -1.20 8.55
N VAL A 104 -6.89 -1.55 7.37
CA VAL A 104 -5.61 -1.08 6.83
C VAL A 104 -5.89 -0.33 5.53
N VAL A 105 -5.56 0.96 5.53
CA VAL A 105 -5.56 1.78 4.33
C VAL A 105 -4.17 1.67 3.69
N VAL A 106 -4.12 1.30 2.41
CA VAL A 106 -2.88 1.14 1.65
C VAL A 106 -2.90 2.12 0.49
N PHE A 107 -1.87 2.97 0.39
CA PHE A 107 -1.67 3.88 -0.71
C PHE A 107 -0.35 3.58 -1.41
N ASP A 108 -0.43 3.14 -2.66
CA ASP A 108 0.73 2.81 -3.48
C ASP A 108 0.90 3.83 -4.61
N ARG A 109 2.15 4.25 -4.83
CA ARG A 109 2.55 5.08 -5.98
C ARG A 109 3.40 4.24 -6.90
N ALA A 110 2.99 4.14 -8.17
CA ALA A 110 3.74 3.43 -9.20
C ALA A 110 3.82 4.30 -10.46
N ASP A 111 5.02 4.78 -10.75
CA ASP A 111 5.32 5.62 -11.90
C ASP A 111 6.31 4.91 -12.83
N ALA A 112 5.92 4.75 -14.09
CA ALA A 112 6.73 4.19 -15.18
C ALA A 112 6.11 4.64 -16.51
N PRO A 113 6.84 4.65 -17.66
CA PRO A 113 6.29 4.97 -18.98
C PRO A 113 4.94 4.30 -19.24
N ALA A 114 4.09 4.93 -20.07
CA ALA A 114 2.69 4.56 -20.27
C ALA A 114 2.47 3.05 -20.37
N ASN A 115 2.62 2.43 -21.52
CA ASN A 115 2.56 1.00 -21.84
C ASN A 115 3.23 -0.07 -20.91
N ARG A 116 3.74 0.29 -19.72
CA ARG A 116 4.18 -0.62 -18.66
C ARG A 116 3.02 -0.94 -17.74
N PHE A 117 2.74 -2.21 -17.48
CA PHE A 117 1.71 -2.54 -16.49
C PHE A 117 2.10 -2.03 -15.10
N LYS A 118 1.10 -1.64 -14.31
CA LYS A 118 1.21 -1.41 -12.85
C LYS A 118 0.16 -2.26 -12.16
N ARG A 119 0.59 -3.09 -11.21
CA ARG A 119 -0.26 -4.07 -10.51
C ARG A 119 -0.04 -4.03 -9.02
N VAL A 120 -1.05 -4.41 -8.25
CA VAL A 120 -0.93 -4.78 -6.84
C VAL A 120 -1.43 -6.21 -6.67
N TRP A 121 -0.66 -7.01 -5.94
CA TRP A 121 -1.01 -8.39 -5.63
C TRP A 121 -1.47 -8.54 -4.18
N TRP A 122 -2.42 -9.45 -3.97
CA TRP A 122 -2.92 -9.86 -2.67
C TRP A 122 -2.92 -11.38 -2.57
N GLN A 123 -2.12 -11.91 -1.66
CA GLN A 123 -2.01 -13.32 -1.33
C GLN A 123 -3.04 -13.68 -0.26
N LEU A 124 -3.78 -14.77 -0.49
CA LEU A 124 -4.92 -15.17 0.33
C LEU A 124 -4.85 -16.66 0.70
N PRO A 125 -5.26 -17.05 1.91
CA PRO A 125 -5.26 -18.45 2.34
C PRO A 125 -6.39 -19.31 1.77
N ALA A 126 -7.48 -18.71 1.31
CA ALA A 126 -8.67 -19.40 0.85
C ALA A 126 -9.22 -18.75 -0.42
N MET A 127 -10.07 -19.47 -1.15
CA MET A 127 -10.64 -19.02 -2.42
C MET A 127 -11.43 -17.70 -2.23
N PRO A 128 -11.06 -16.61 -2.90
CA PRO A 128 -11.81 -15.38 -2.86
C PRO A 128 -13.04 -15.42 -3.77
N THR A 129 -14.03 -14.60 -3.45
CA THR A 129 -15.03 -14.11 -4.41
C THR A 129 -14.67 -12.68 -4.79
N VAL A 130 -14.57 -12.40 -6.08
CA VAL A 130 -14.32 -11.05 -6.61
C VAL A 130 -15.60 -10.54 -7.26
N THR A 131 -16.04 -9.34 -6.89
CA THR A 131 -17.21 -8.67 -7.48
C THR A 131 -16.86 -7.21 -7.73
N GLY A 132 -16.67 -6.85 -9.00
CA GLY A 132 -16.14 -5.54 -9.36
C GLY A 132 -14.75 -5.33 -8.77
N LEU A 133 -14.57 -4.23 -8.03
CA LEU A 133 -13.33 -3.85 -7.36
C LEU A 133 -13.30 -4.25 -5.88
N GLN A 134 -14.10 -5.24 -5.49
CA GLN A 134 -14.14 -5.77 -4.15
C GLN A 134 -13.88 -7.28 -4.15
N THR A 135 -12.99 -7.70 -3.26
CA THR A 135 -12.71 -9.09 -2.93
C THR A 135 -13.23 -9.41 -1.54
N ARG A 136 -13.87 -10.57 -1.40
CA ARG A 136 -14.18 -11.21 -0.12
C ARG A 136 -13.50 -12.57 -0.06
N MET A 137 -12.83 -12.86 1.05
CA MET A 137 -12.34 -14.20 1.37
C MET A 137 -12.90 -14.62 2.72
N THR A 138 -13.27 -15.89 2.87
CA THR A 138 -13.68 -16.48 4.16
C THR A 138 -12.75 -17.63 4.49
N THR A 139 -12.19 -17.67 5.70
CA THR A 139 -11.38 -18.79 6.20
C THR A 139 -12.27 -19.98 6.55
N ASP A 140 -11.70 -21.17 6.70
CA ASP A 140 -12.43 -22.36 7.15
C ASP A 140 -13.06 -22.18 8.55
N SER A 141 -12.46 -21.34 9.39
CA SER A 141 -12.99 -20.95 10.69
C SER A 141 -14.05 -19.84 10.64
N GLY A 142 -14.40 -19.36 9.45
CA GLY A 142 -15.46 -18.38 9.22
C GLY A 142 -15.03 -16.91 9.30
N GLN A 143 -13.77 -16.60 9.61
CA GLN A 143 -13.26 -15.22 9.59
C GLN A 143 -13.23 -14.68 8.17
N GLN A 144 -13.43 -13.38 8.01
CA GLN A 144 -13.55 -12.74 6.71
C GLN A 144 -12.46 -11.70 6.50
N LEU A 145 -12.02 -11.59 5.25
CA LEU A 145 -11.17 -10.52 4.77
C LEU A 145 -11.87 -9.84 3.59
N PHE A 146 -11.98 -8.53 3.65
CA PHE A 146 -12.40 -7.71 2.53
C PHE A 146 -11.23 -6.89 2.00
N ILE A 147 -11.13 -6.78 0.68
CA ILE A 147 -10.20 -5.89 0.00
C ILE A 147 -11.01 -5.08 -0.98
N THR A 148 -11.09 -3.77 -0.78
CA THR A 148 -11.79 -2.85 -1.67
C THR A 148 -10.76 -1.94 -2.34
N ASN A 149 -10.71 -1.96 -3.67
CA ASN A 149 -9.92 -1.01 -4.44
C ASN A 149 -10.75 0.23 -4.76
N LEU A 150 -10.23 1.40 -4.41
CA LEU A 150 -10.90 2.69 -4.55
C LEU A 150 -10.25 3.57 -5.62
N LEU A 151 -8.94 3.43 -5.83
CA LEU A 151 -8.17 4.09 -6.90
C LEU A 151 -7.15 3.11 -7.50
N PRO A 152 -6.71 3.29 -8.75
CA PRO A 152 -7.19 4.30 -9.69
C PRO A 152 -8.58 3.94 -10.25
N ALA A 153 -9.31 4.95 -10.72
CA ALA A 153 -10.54 4.72 -11.49
C ALA A 153 -10.21 3.91 -12.77
N GLY A 154 -11.11 3.00 -13.15
CA GLY A 154 -10.90 2.13 -14.31
C GLY A 154 -9.94 0.95 -14.09
N ALA A 155 -9.40 0.79 -12.87
CA ALA A 155 -8.67 -0.43 -12.51
C ALA A 155 -9.53 -1.68 -12.70
N THR A 156 -8.87 -2.82 -12.90
CA THR A 156 -9.50 -4.13 -12.89
C THR A 156 -9.04 -4.92 -11.66
N MET A 157 -9.91 -5.78 -11.12
CA MET A 157 -9.56 -6.69 -10.03
C MET A 157 -10.01 -8.09 -10.42
N GLN A 158 -9.13 -9.08 -10.25
CA GLN A 158 -9.43 -10.47 -10.58
C GLN A 158 -8.69 -11.44 -9.68
N TRP A 159 -9.32 -12.58 -9.42
CA TRP A 159 -8.62 -13.75 -8.91
C TRP A 159 -7.81 -14.35 -10.06
N VAL A 160 -6.54 -14.67 -9.79
CA VAL A 160 -5.62 -15.25 -10.76
C VAL A 160 -5.30 -16.67 -10.31
N ASP A 161 -5.74 -17.64 -11.11
CA ASP A 161 -5.47 -19.05 -10.86
C ASP A 161 -3.97 -19.33 -10.93
N PRO A 162 -3.32 -19.77 -9.83
CA PRO A 162 -1.91 -20.14 -9.85
C PRO A 162 -1.54 -21.22 -10.88
N ALA A 163 -2.49 -22.07 -11.28
CA ALA A 163 -2.26 -23.11 -12.28
C ALA A 163 -2.06 -22.53 -13.69
N ASN A 164 -2.80 -21.47 -14.04
CA ASN A 164 -2.71 -20.83 -15.36
C ASN A 164 -1.37 -20.13 -15.58
N ASP A 165 -0.73 -19.69 -14.49
CA ASP A 165 0.57 -19.02 -14.54
C ASP A 165 1.75 -20.01 -14.36
N GLY A 166 1.48 -21.31 -14.28
CA GLY A 166 2.51 -22.33 -14.07
C GLY A 166 3.19 -22.25 -12.69
N VAL A 167 2.54 -21.60 -11.73
CA VAL A 167 3.07 -21.37 -10.37
C VAL A 167 2.34 -22.18 -9.32
N ALA A 168 1.57 -23.21 -9.68
CA ALA A 168 0.85 -24.05 -8.72
C ALA A 168 1.81 -24.89 -7.86
N ASP A 169 2.83 -25.49 -8.47
CA ASP A 169 3.76 -26.42 -7.81
C ASP A 169 4.91 -25.73 -7.07
N THR A 170 4.86 -24.40 -6.96
CA THR A 170 5.96 -23.59 -6.43
C THR A 170 5.88 -23.36 -4.92
N VAL A 171 4.91 -23.97 -4.27
CA VAL A 171 4.50 -23.72 -2.89
C VAL A 171 5.20 -24.67 -1.93
N ALA A 172 5.71 -24.16 -0.81
CA ALA A 172 6.23 -25.02 0.25
C ALA A 172 5.10 -25.90 0.82
N THR A 173 5.44 -27.12 1.21
CA THR A 173 4.53 -27.95 2.00
C THR A 173 4.08 -27.16 3.24
N HIS A 174 2.77 -26.96 3.40
CA HIS A 174 2.13 -26.15 4.45
C HIS A 174 2.21 -24.62 4.31
N GLU A 175 2.55 -24.06 3.16
CA GLU A 175 2.32 -22.63 2.94
C GLU A 175 0.81 -22.37 2.79
N PRO A 176 0.20 -21.58 3.70
CA PRO A 176 -1.23 -21.32 3.64
C PRO A 176 -1.63 -20.36 2.51
N MET A 177 -0.76 -19.45 2.05
CA MET A 177 -1.09 -18.47 1.02
C MET A 177 -1.10 -19.13 -0.37
N THR A 178 -2.24 -19.69 -0.76
CA THR A 178 -2.40 -20.45 -1.99
C THR A 178 -3.13 -19.70 -3.09
N GLN A 179 -3.87 -18.64 -2.76
CA GLN A 179 -4.70 -17.89 -3.68
C GLN A 179 -4.14 -16.49 -3.92
N ARG A 180 -4.44 -15.91 -5.09
CA ARG A 180 -3.96 -14.59 -5.48
C ARG A 180 -5.06 -13.76 -6.10
N VAL A 181 -5.12 -12.50 -5.70
CA VAL A 181 -5.92 -11.46 -6.38
C VAL A 181 -4.97 -10.40 -6.90
N MET A 182 -5.18 -10.02 -8.15
CA MET A 182 -4.45 -8.94 -8.82
C MET A 182 -5.39 -7.75 -9.00
N VAL A 183 -4.86 -6.56 -8.73
CA VAL A 183 -5.44 -5.29 -9.17
C VAL A 183 -4.52 -4.69 -10.21
N GLU A 184 -5.02 -4.37 -11.40
CA GLU A 184 -4.23 -3.76 -12.49
C GLU A 184 -4.79 -2.37 -12.82
N ALA A 185 -3.91 -1.38 -12.89
CA ALA A 185 -4.27 -0.02 -13.29
C ALA A 185 -4.47 0.08 -14.82
N PRO A 186 -5.27 1.05 -15.30
CA PRO A 186 -5.29 1.42 -16.72
C PRO A 186 -3.90 1.81 -17.23
N ASP A 187 -3.73 1.73 -18.55
CA ASP A 187 -2.52 2.21 -19.22
C ASP A 187 -2.34 3.72 -19.01
N ALA A 188 -1.37 4.08 -18.17
CA ALA A 188 -1.03 5.45 -17.80
C ALA A 188 0.38 5.51 -17.21
N ALA A 189 1.06 6.66 -17.31
CA ALA A 189 2.41 6.80 -16.76
C ALA A 189 2.46 6.74 -15.22
N GLN A 190 1.34 7.06 -14.56
CA GLN A 190 1.22 7.13 -13.12
C GLN A 190 0.01 6.33 -12.68
N ALA A 191 0.19 5.50 -11.65
CA ALA A 191 -0.89 4.81 -10.96
C ALA A 191 -0.82 5.14 -9.47
N ARG A 192 -1.98 5.48 -8.89
CA ARG A 192 -2.16 5.71 -7.46
C ARG A 192 -3.18 4.70 -6.98
N PHE A 193 -2.72 3.63 -6.35
CA PHE A 193 -3.63 2.63 -5.81
C PHE A 193 -4.04 3.03 -4.40
N LEU A 194 -5.34 3.03 -4.14
CA LEU A 194 -5.89 3.23 -2.81
C LEU A 194 -6.76 2.03 -2.47
N HIS A 195 -6.33 1.25 -1.48
CA HIS A 195 -7.03 0.07 -1.01
C HIS A 195 -7.48 0.25 0.44
N LEU A 196 -8.67 -0.26 0.73
CA LEU A 196 -9.10 -0.58 2.09
C LEU A 196 -9.05 -2.10 2.26
N VAL A 197 -8.26 -2.55 3.23
CA VAL A 197 -8.19 -3.96 3.65
C VAL A 197 -8.82 -4.07 5.02
N GLU A 198 -9.76 -5.00 5.20
CA GLU A 198 -10.56 -5.11 6.42
C GLU A 198 -10.61 -6.57 6.89
N GLY A 199 -10.21 -6.82 8.13
CA GLY A 199 -10.51 -8.06 8.84
C GLY A 199 -11.90 -7.99 9.48
N ALA A 200 -12.69 -9.05 9.37
CA ALA A 200 -14.05 -9.04 9.90
C ALA A 200 -14.50 -10.42 10.39
N ASN A 201 -15.50 -10.41 11.28
CA ASN A 201 -16.14 -11.63 11.76
C ASN A 201 -16.97 -12.33 10.68
N SER A 202 -17.35 -13.58 10.95
CA SER A 202 -18.22 -14.33 10.04
C SER A 202 -19.55 -13.63 9.80
N GLY A 203 -19.96 -13.58 8.53
CA GLY A 203 -21.23 -12.97 8.11
C GLY A 203 -21.23 -11.44 8.06
N ALA A 204 -20.11 -10.78 8.33
CA ALA A 204 -20.00 -9.34 8.20
C ALA A 204 -20.15 -8.87 6.74
N THR A 205 -20.45 -7.59 6.59
CA THR A 205 -20.39 -6.87 5.32
C THR A 205 -19.20 -5.92 5.34
N PRO A 206 -18.57 -5.64 4.19
CA PRO A 206 -17.46 -4.71 4.12
C PRO A 206 -17.90 -3.31 4.58
N THR A 207 -17.04 -2.63 5.34
CA THR A 207 -17.28 -1.26 5.78
C THR A 207 -17.27 -0.32 4.56
N PRO A 208 -18.30 0.53 4.38
CA PRO A 208 -18.30 1.53 3.31
C PRO A 208 -17.13 2.50 3.45
N ALA A 209 -16.50 2.83 2.32
CA ALA A 209 -15.46 3.84 2.25
C ALA A 209 -15.73 4.81 1.10
N THR A 210 -15.48 6.09 1.34
CA THR A 210 -15.67 7.17 0.37
C THR A 210 -14.32 7.72 -0.02
N VAL A 211 -14.01 7.79 -1.32
CA VAL A 211 -12.80 8.45 -1.82
C VAL A 211 -12.87 9.94 -1.49
N ILE A 212 -11.80 10.48 -0.93
CA ILE A 212 -11.58 11.91 -0.74
C ILE A 212 -10.62 12.38 -1.83
N ALA A 213 -11.12 13.21 -2.74
CA ALA A 213 -10.29 14.01 -3.62
C ALA A 213 -9.96 15.33 -2.91
N ALA A 214 -8.70 15.71 -2.90
CA ALA A 214 -8.24 16.92 -2.23
C ALA A 214 -7.45 17.83 -3.17
N GLU A 215 -7.58 19.13 -2.96
CA GLU A 215 -6.68 20.10 -3.57
C GLU A 215 -5.31 20.06 -2.88
N GLY A 216 -4.26 20.49 -3.58
CA GLY A 216 -2.90 20.51 -3.02
C GLY A 216 -2.13 19.20 -3.17
N GLY A 217 -2.60 18.31 -4.05
CA GLY A 217 -1.89 17.06 -4.37
C GLY A 217 -2.12 15.95 -3.35
N PHE A 218 -3.28 15.86 -2.73
CA PHE A 218 -3.58 14.77 -1.79
C PHE A 218 -4.75 13.92 -2.28
N ALA A 219 -4.74 12.65 -1.90
CA ALA A 219 -5.84 11.73 -2.12
C ALA A 219 -5.99 10.81 -0.92
N GLY A 220 -7.20 10.33 -0.69
CA GLY A 220 -7.47 9.54 0.50
C GLY A 220 -8.84 8.90 0.51
N LEU A 221 -9.25 8.44 1.69
CA LEU A 221 -10.60 7.94 1.92
C LEU A 221 -11.13 8.36 3.29
N ALA A 222 -12.45 8.37 3.41
CA ALA A 222 -13.17 8.33 4.67
C ALA A 222 -13.65 6.89 4.93
N VAL A 223 -13.37 6.35 6.12
CA VAL A 223 -13.87 5.07 6.61
C VAL A 223 -14.06 5.16 8.12
N ASN A 224 -15.17 4.64 8.64
CA ASN A 224 -15.44 4.57 10.08
C ASN A 224 -15.13 5.91 10.81
N GLN A 225 -15.77 7.00 10.39
CA GLN A 225 -15.61 8.35 10.95
C GLN A 225 -14.18 8.92 10.89
N THR A 226 -13.30 8.34 10.06
CA THR A 226 -11.89 8.73 9.93
C THR A 226 -11.55 9.04 8.48
N ALA A 227 -11.03 10.24 8.22
CA ALA A 227 -10.36 10.55 6.96
C ALA A 227 -8.87 10.21 7.05
N VAL A 228 -8.35 9.53 6.04
CA VAL A 228 -6.92 9.26 5.87
C VAL A 228 -6.50 9.79 4.51
N LEU A 229 -5.55 10.74 4.49
CA LEU A 229 -5.05 11.36 3.27
C LEU A 229 -3.55 11.13 3.13
N PHE A 230 -3.13 10.90 1.88
CA PHE A 230 -1.76 10.69 1.46
C PHE A 230 -1.37 11.71 0.40
N SER A 231 -0.10 12.10 0.38
CA SER A 231 0.44 12.87 -0.72
C SER A 231 0.37 12.07 -2.03
N ILE A 232 -0.07 12.67 -3.13
CA ILE A 232 -0.13 11.98 -4.42
C ILE A 232 1.30 11.66 -4.87
N ASP A 233 2.24 12.60 -4.71
CA ASP A 233 3.65 12.34 -4.97
C ASP A 233 4.46 12.28 -3.64
N TRP A 234 5.45 11.39 -3.59
CA TRP A 234 6.17 11.03 -2.36
C TRP A 234 6.93 12.18 -1.68
N ASN A 235 7.43 13.11 -2.50
CA ASN A 235 8.20 14.28 -2.06
C ASN A 235 7.57 15.59 -2.57
N GLN A 236 6.25 15.62 -2.76
CA GLN A 236 5.60 16.85 -3.20
C GLN A 236 5.82 17.98 -2.19
N PRO A 237 6.21 19.18 -2.64
CA PRO A 237 6.25 20.35 -1.77
C PRO A 237 4.84 20.69 -1.26
N PHE A 238 4.70 20.87 0.06
CA PHE A 238 3.42 21.28 0.64
C PHE A 238 3.25 22.80 0.56
N THR A 239 2.14 23.24 -0.04
CA THR A 239 1.76 24.66 -0.11
C THR A 239 0.45 24.93 0.62
N GLN A 240 -0.55 24.10 0.39
CA GLN A 240 -1.85 24.08 1.05
C GLN A 240 -2.51 22.72 0.83
N LEU A 241 -3.53 22.43 1.63
CA LEU A 241 -4.44 21.31 1.43
C LEU A 241 -5.86 21.77 1.73
N SER A 242 -6.81 21.42 0.87
CA SER A 242 -8.24 21.63 1.14
C SER A 242 -9.06 20.47 0.59
N TYR A 243 -10.03 20.01 1.36
CA TYR A 243 -10.90 18.89 0.98
C TYR A 243 -12.21 18.90 1.78
N THR A 244 -13.18 18.13 1.30
CA THR A 244 -14.40 17.80 2.03
C THR A 244 -14.41 16.32 2.42
N ALA A 245 -15.03 16.03 3.55
CA ALA A 245 -15.29 14.67 4.02
C ALA A 245 -16.75 14.57 4.52
N PRO A 246 -17.34 13.38 4.60
CA PRO A 246 -18.68 13.21 5.17
C PRO A 246 -18.79 13.79 6.59
N ALA A 247 -19.96 14.33 6.97
CA ALA A 247 -20.13 15.03 8.25
C ALA A 247 -19.91 14.18 9.52
N ASP A 248 -19.94 12.85 9.42
CA ASP A 248 -19.64 11.95 10.53
C ASP A 248 -18.13 11.76 10.75
N VAL A 249 -17.29 12.23 9.83
CA VAL A 249 -15.83 12.21 10.00
C VAL A 249 -15.43 13.18 11.11
N THR A 250 -14.82 12.63 12.16
CA THR A 250 -14.40 13.35 13.36
C THR A 250 -12.89 13.29 13.59
N ARG A 251 -12.19 12.42 12.86
CA ARG A 251 -10.73 12.27 12.90
C ARG A 251 -10.15 12.38 11.50
N HIS A 252 -9.07 13.14 11.38
CA HIS A 252 -8.35 13.31 10.12
C HIS A 252 -6.87 12.95 10.34
N ILE A 253 -6.34 12.08 9.49
CA ILE A 253 -4.94 11.66 9.49
C ILE A 253 -4.36 12.07 8.14
N ILE A 254 -3.45 13.05 8.14
CA ILE A 254 -2.81 13.58 6.94
C ILE A 254 -1.34 13.15 6.99
N THR A 255 -0.90 12.34 6.03
CA THR A 255 0.50 11.88 5.92
C THR A 255 1.26 12.68 4.86
N GLY A 256 2.56 12.45 4.71
CA GLY A 256 3.36 13.06 3.63
C GLY A 256 3.60 14.58 3.80
N LEU A 257 3.39 15.13 4.99
CA LEU A 257 3.72 16.51 5.32
C LEU A 257 5.20 16.65 5.70
N THR A 258 5.71 17.88 5.70
CA THR A 258 7.07 18.16 6.18
C THR A 258 7.18 17.78 7.67
N PRO A 259 8.10 16.87 8.06
CA PRO A 259 8.25 16.44 9.45
C PRO A 259 8.50 17.59 10.43
N GLY A 260 7.79 17.59 11.56
CA GLY A 260 7.95 18.59 12.63
C GLY A 260 7.48 20.00 12.31
N ALA A 261 7.01 20.26 11.08
CA ALA A 261 6.50 21.57 10.69
C ALA A 261 5.13 21.83 11.34
N SER A 262 4.83 23.12 11.54
CA SER A 262 3.53 23.57 12.03
C SER A 262 2.56 23.83 10.87
N TYR A 263 1.28 23.55 11.12
CA TYR A 263 0.17 23.86 10.23
C TYR A 263 -0.97 24.63 10.94
N ALA A 264 -1.59 25.56 10.21
CA ALA A 264 -2.85 26.18 10.58
C ALA A 264 -3.97 25.35 9.94
N ALA A 265 -4.66 24.53 10.75
CA ALA A 265 -5.76 23.71 10.29
C ALA A 265 -7.11 24.29 10.74
N THR A 266 -8.09 24.28 9.84
CA THR A 266 -9.49 24.57 10.14
C THR A 266 -10.34 23.39 9.71
N VAL A 267 -11.30 23.03 10.57
CA VAL A 267 -12.28 21.98 10.33
C VAL A 267 -13.65 22.60 10.60
N THR A 268 -14.46 22.73 9.57
CA THR A 268 -15.72 23.49 9.61
C THR A 268 -16.84 22.62 9.06
N ALA A 269 -17.97 22.56 9.78
CA ALA A 269 -19.16 21.89 9.26
C ALA A 269 -19.71 22.65 8.05
N GLU A 270 -20.01 21.92 6.97
CA GLU A 270 -20.56 22.45 5.72
C GLU A 270 -21.74 21.57 5.27
N GLY A 271 -22.92 21.84 5.82
CA GLY A 271 -24.12 21.08 5.48
C GLY A 271 -24.02 19.61 5.88
N ALA A 272 -23.99 18.72 4.89
CA ALA A 272 -23.85 17.27 5.06
C ALA A 272 -22.38 16.79 5.09
N ASP A 273 -21.44 17.72 4.98
CA ASP A 273 -20.01 17.47 4.93
C ASP A 273 -19.26 18.26 6.02
N VAL A 274 -17.97 17.98 6.14
CA VAL A 274 -16.99 18.77 6.88
C VAL A 274 -15.92 19.23 5.90
N ALA A 275 -15.71 20.54 5.83
CA ALA A 275 -14.66 21.16 5.06
C ALA A 275 -13.39 21.32 5.92
N VAL A 276 -12.26 20.93 5.36
CA VAL A 276 -10.95 21.01 6.00
C VAL A 276 -10.02 21.85 5.16
N SER A 277 -9.34 22.81 5.78
CA SER A 277 -8.26 23.59 5.16
C SER A 277 -7.01 23.54 6.02
N ILE A 278 -5.85 23.34 5.39
CA ILE A 278 -4.55 23.26 6.05
C ILE A 278 -3.56 24.15 5.31
N LEU A 279 -2.96 25.09 6.02
CA LEU A 279 -1.92 26.00 5.53
C LEU A 279 -0.64 25.86 6.37
N PRO A 280 0.54 26.17 5.81
CA PRO A 280 1.77 26.28 6.60
C PRO A 280 1.63 27.31 7.73
N GLY A 281 2.22 27.04 8.91
CA GLY A 281 2.21 27.96 10.06
C GLY A 281 1.35 27.45 11.22
N GLY A 282 0.75 28.28 12.07
CA GLY A 282 -0.23 27.81 13.05
C GLY A 282 0.29 26.95 14.21
N ALA A 283 -0.66 26.28 14.90
CA ALA A 283 -0.44 25.61 16.18
C ALA A 283 -0.37 24.08 16.09
N ASP A 284 -1.02 23.48 15.10
CA ASP A 284 -0.99 22.04 14.89
C ASP A 284 0.37 21.62 14.32
N LYS A 285 0.85 20.42 14.63
CA LYS A 285 2.17 19.96 14.19
C LYS A 285 2.09 18.58 13.58
N ALA A 286 2.78 18.42 12.44
CA ALA A 286 3.12 17.09 11.98
C ALA A 286 4.20 16.48 12.87
N ASP A 287 4.13 15.17 13.08
CA ASP A 287 5.14 14.45 13.84
C ASP A 287 6.45 14.25 13.05
N ALA A 288 7.37 13.44 13.59
CA ALA A 288 8.67 13.16 12.98
C ALA A 288 8.59 12.36 11.67
N ALA A 289 7.45 11.73 11.36
CA ALA A 289 7.24 11.00 10.12
C ALA A 289 6.42 11.81 9.09
N GLY A 290 6.03 13.05 9.44
CA GLY A 290 5.20 13.88 8.58
C GLY A 290 3.71 13.56 8.67
N VAL A 291 3.25 13.06 9.81
CA VAL A 291 1.82 12.79 10.07
C VAL A 291 1.21 13.89 10.94
N LEU A 292 0.14 14.50 10.47
CA LEU A 292 -0.71 15.43 11.21
C LEU A 292 -2.05 14.76 11.53
N VAL A 293 -2.49 14.90 12.78
CA VAL A 293 -3.78 14.37 13.26
C VAL A 293 -4.68 15.53 13.70
N LEU A 294 -5.92 15.55 13.24
CA LEU A 294 -6.94 16.53 13.64
C LEU A 294 -8.18 15.81 14.21
N PRO A 295 -8.69 16.20 15.40
CA PRO A 295 -8.05 17.11 16.35
C PRO A 295 -6.71 16.56 16.86
N ALA A 296 -5.84 17.45 17.35
CA ALA A 296 -4.48 17.09 17.74
C ALA A 296 -4.46 15.96 18.78
N GLN A 297 -3.65 14.94 18.50
CA GLN A 297 -3.36 13.82 19.41
C GLN A 297 -1.84 13.63 19.52
N PRO A 298 -1.31 13.31 20.70
CA PRO A 298 0.11 13.06 20.86
C PRO A 298 0.49 11.69 20.25
N PRO A 299 1.60 11.59 19.50
CA PRO A 299 2.14 10.30 19.11
C PRO A 299 2.59 9.53 20.35
N GLN A 300 2.43 8.22 20.33
CA GLN A 300 2.97 7.33 21.33
C GLN A 300 4.41 6.95 20.96
N SER A 301 5.29 6.84 21.95
CA SER A 301 6.57 6.18 21.73
C SER A 301 6.31 4.72 21.37
N ALA A 302 7.05 4.20 20.39
CA ALA A 302 7.17 2.76 20.20
C ALA A 302 7.82 2.19 21.47
N PHE A 303 7.01 1.77 22.44
CA PHE A 303 7.45 0.83 23.44
C PHE A 303 7.68 -0.48 22.70
N LEU A 304 8.87 -0.64 22.13
CA LEU A 304 9.44 -1.97 22.00
C LEU A 304 9.57 -2.45 23.46
N PRO A 305 8.79 -3.45 23.91
CA PRO A 305 9.05 -4.02 25.23
C PRO A 305 10.52 -4.43 25.21
N LEU A 306 11.32 -3.85 26.11
CA LEU A 306 12.65 -4.35 26.39
C LEU A 306 12.46 -5.81 26.75
N VAL A 307 12.80 -6.72 25.83
CA VAL A 307 13.00 -8.12 26.16
C VAL A 307 14.23 -8.13 27.06
N THR A 308 14.02 -7.93 28.36
CA THR A 308 15.01 -8.26 29.36
C THR A 308 15.15 -9.77 29.29
N ALA A 309 16.11 -10.24 28.49
CA ALA A 309 16.55 -11.61 28.52
C ALA A 309 17.05 -11.89 29.95
N SER A 310 16.17 -12.43 30.80
CA SER A 310 16.62 -13.17 31.96
C SER A 310 17.30 -14.42 31.42
N ARG A 311 18.64 -14.39 31.36
CA ARG A 311 19.41 -15.63 31.29
C ARG A 311 19.05 -16.40 32.55
N GLN A 312 18.25 -17.44 32.41
CA GLN A 312 18.26 -18.50 33.43
C GLN A 312 19.61 -19.21 33.29
N ASN A 313 20.39 -19.13 34.36
CA ASN A 313 21.60 -19.92 34.58
C ASN A 313 21.25 -21.40 34.73
#